data_AF-A0A3B9TV53-F1
#
_entry.id   AF-A0A3B9TV53-F1
#
_cell.length_a   1.000
_cell.length_b   1.000
_cell.length_c   1.000
_cell.angle_alpha   90.00
_cell.angle_beta   90.00
_cell.angle_gamma   90.00
#
_symmetry.space_group_name_H-M   'P 1'
#
loop_
_entity.id
_entity.type
_entity.pdbx_description
1 polymer ?
#
loop_
_entity_poly.entity_id
_entity_poly.type
_entity_poly.pdbx_seq_one_letter_code
_entity_poly.pdbx_strand_id
1 'polypeptide(L)' 'MGLNGGYSGFRILREGLSGNRGWRPAWRDPAPQPAYDFVIVGGGGHGLATAYYLASQFGEASVAVLEKGW' A
#
# COMPACT_ATOMS: atom_id res chain seq x y z
N MET A 1 -21.65 7.01 -1.80
CA MET A 1 -21.30 6.87 -3.24
C MET A 1 -19.81 7.12 -3.43
N GLY A 2 -18.98 6.07 -3.40
CA GLY A 2 -17.55 6.18 -3.66
C GLY A 2 -17.28 6.25 -5.16
N LEU A 3 -16.63 7.31 -5.64
CA LEU A 3 -16.20 7.40 -7.04
C LEU A 3 -15.18 6.29 -7.31
N ASN A 4 -15.46 5.46 -8.31
CA ASN A 4 -14.58 4.44 -8.86
C ASN A 4 -13.17 5.01 -9.09
N GLY A 5 -12.26 4.76 -8.14
CA GLY A 5 -10.91 5.32 -8.05
C GLY A 5 -9.87 4.45 -8.74
N GLY A 6 -10.18 3.91 -9.91
CA GLY A 6 -9.26 3.05 -10.65
C GLY A 6 -8.14 3.85 -11.34
N TYR A 7 -7.02 3.18 -11.57
CA TYR A 7 -6.00 3.61 -12.52
C TYR A 7 -6.51 3.33 -13.94
N SER A 8 -6.42 4.31 -14.85
CA SER A 8 -6.71 4.12 -16.27
C SER A 8 -5.69 4.87 -17.10
N GLY A 9 -5.41 4.42 -18.32
CA GLY A 9 -4.42 5.06 -19.21
C GLY A 9 -4.71 6.53 -19.46
N PHE A 10 -5.99 6.89 -19.68
CA PHE A 10 -6.41 8.29 -19.83
C PHE A 10 -6.17 9.10 -18.55
N ARG A 11 -6.41 8.49 -17.38
CA ARG A 11 -6.19 9.15 -16.08
C ARG A 11 -4.72 9.37 -15.80
N ILE A 12 -3.86 8.39 -16.11
CA ILE A 12 -2.41 8.51 -15.99
C ILE A 12 -1.90 9.65 -16.89
N LEU A 13 -2.37 9.72 -18.14
CA LEU A 13 -2.01 10.82 -19.06
C LEU A 13 -2.44 12.18 -18.48
N ARG A 14 -3.71 12.29 -18.05
CA ARG A 14 -4.28 13.52 -17.49
C ARG A 14 -3.55 13.95 -16.21
N GLU A 15 -3.25 13.02 -15.30
CA GLU A 15 -2.54 13.33 -14.07
C GLU A 15 -1.05 13.64 -14.33
N GLY A 16 -0.44 13.01 -15.34
CA GLY A 16 0.90 13.37 -15.80
C GLY A 16 0.98 14.83 -16.26
N LEU A 17 -0.05 15.30 -16.99
CA LEU A 17 -0.17 16.71 -17.40
C LEU A 17 -0.58 17.64 -16.24
N SER A 18 -1.28 17.13 -15.22
CA SER A 18 -1.73 17.91 -14.07
C SER A 18 -0.65 18.10 -13.00
N GLY A 19 0.46 17.36 -13.09
CA GLY A 19 1.49 17.28 -12.05
C GLY A 19 1.09 16.36 -10.88
N ASN A 20 0.33 15.30 -11.13
CA ASN A 20 -0.06 14.28 -10.15
C ASN A 20 -0.91 14.78 -8.97
N ARG A 21 -1.59 15.93 -9.14
CA ARG A 21 -2.35 16.57 -8.05
C ARG A 21 -3.68 15.90 -7.72
N GLY A 22 -4.21 15.05 -8.60
CA GLY A 22 -5.49 14.37 -8.37
C GLY A 22 -5.39 13.02 -7.67
N TRP A 23 -4.17 12.53 -7.38
CA TRP A 23 -3.98 11.26 -6.69
C TRP A 23 -4.20 11.38 -5.20
N ARG A 24 -4.80 10.34 -4.61
CA ARG A 24 -4.80 10.12 -3.17
C ARG A 24 -3.64 9.18 -2.82
N PRO A 25 -3.12 9.22 -1.57
CA PRO A 25 -2.12 8.26 -1.13
C PRO A 25 -2.58 6.82 -1.40
N ALA A 26 -1.71 6.03 -2.03
CA ALA A 26 -1.99 4.62 -2.31
C ALA A 26 -1.99 3.77 -1.03
N TRP A 27 -1.25 4.21 -0.01
CA TRP A 27 -1.07 3.55 1.27
C TRP A 27 -1.55 4.45 2.40
N ARG A 28 -2.01 3.83 3.48
CA ARG A 28 -2.23 4.52 4.75
C ARG A 28 -0.89 4.72 5.45
N ASP A 29 -0.78 5.76 6.26
CA ASP A 29 0.37 6.01 7.13
C ASP A 29 -0.04 5.92 8.62
N PRO A 30 -0.30 4.71 9.14
CA PRO A 30 -0.68 4.53 10.54
C PRO A 30 0.56 4.49 11.45
N ALA A 31 0.42 4.98 12.68
CA ALA A 31 1.40 4.71 13.72
C ALA A 31 1.53 3.18 13.96
N PRO A 32 2.75 2.67 14.21
CA PRO A 32 2.96 1.25 14.50
C PRO A 32 2.20 0.82 15.76
N GLN A 33 1.61 -0.36 15.72
CA GLN A 33 1.07 -1.03 16.90
C GLN A 33 2.20 -1.63 17.74
N PRO A 34 1.97 -1.87 19.05
CA PRO A 34 2.99 -2.48 19.92
C PRO A 34 3.40 -3.90 19.52
N ALA A 35 2.54 -4.64 18.83
CA ALA A 35 2.77 -6.03 18.43
C ALA A 35 2.03 -6.35 17.12
N TYR A 36 2.56 -7.35 16.40
CA TYR A 36 2.02 -7.91 15.17
C TYR A 36 2.26 -9.42 15.13
N ASP A 37 1.37 -10.16 14.48
CA ASP A 37 1.56 -11.60 14.24
C ASP A 37 2.74 -11.83 13.27
N PHE A 38 2.89 -10.92 12.30
CA PHE A 38 3.99 -10.95 11.34
C PHE A 38 4.60 -9.56 11.16
N VAL A 39 5.93 -9.48 11.27
CA VAL A 39 6.71 -8.28 10.94
C VAL A 39 7.66 -8.61 9.78
N ILE A 40 7.50 -7.87 8.68
CA ILE A 40 8.34 -7.99 7.49
C ILE A 40 9.27 -6.79 7.45
N VAL A 41 10.58 -7.03 7.32
CA VAL A 41 11.58 -5.97 7.17
C VAL A 41 11.99 -5.93 5.69
N GLY A 42 11.71 -4.82 5.03
CA GLY A 42 11.90 -4.63 3.59
C GLY A 42 10.58 -4.39 2.86
N GLY A 43 10.35 -3.15 2.41
CA GLY A 43 9.15 -2.71 1.69
C GLY A 43 9.20 -2.87 0.16
N GLY A 44 10.18 -3.62 -0.35
CA GLY A 44 10.29 -3.93 -1.78
C GLY A 44 9.22 -4.93 -2.27
N GLY A 45 9.26 -5.25 -3.56
CA GLY A 45 8.26 -6.13 -4.19
C GLY A 45 8.08 -7.49 -3.51
N HIS A 46 9.17 -8.10 -3.03
CA HIS A 46 9.10 -9.38 -2.30
C HIS A 46 8.40 -9.21 -0.94
N GLY A 47 8.77 -8.19 -0.16
CA GLY A 47 8.16 -7.97 1.15
C GLY A 47 6.67 -7.66 1.06
N LEU A 48 6.26 -6.84 0.08
CA LEU A 48 4.84 -6.57 -0.18
C LEU A 48 4.08 -7.81 -0.68
N ALA A 49 4.70 -8.63 -1.54
CA ALA A 49 4.09 -9.88 -2.00
C ALA A 49 3.91 -10.86 -0.84
N THR A 50 4.90 -10.97 0.06
CA THR A 50 4.79 -11.77 1.29
C THR A 50 3.68 -11.24 2.20
N ALA A 51 3.60 -9.93 2.40
CA ALA A 51 2.55 -9.32 3.21
C ALA A 51 1.15 -9.61 2.66
N TYR A 52 1.00 -9.48 1.33
CA TYR A 52 -0.23 -9.83 0.63
C TYR A 52 -0.60 -11.30 0.83
N TYR A 53 0.36 -12.20 0.65
CA TYR A 53 0.14 -13.63 0.83
C TYR A 53 -0.29 -13.96 2.27
N LEU A 54 0.44 -13.47 3.27
CA LEU A 54 0.12 -13.70 4.69
C LEU A 54 -1.26 -13.17 5.05
N ALA A 55 -1.60 -11.94 4.65
CA ALA A 55 -2.92 -11.38 4.89
C ALA A 55 -4.05 -12.17 4.18
N SER A 56 -3.76 -12.74 3.00
CA SER A 56 -4.74 -13.53 2.24
C SER A 56 -4.98 -14.92 2.83
N GLN A 57 -3.95 -15.54 3.42
CA GLN A 57 -4.01 -16.90 3.99
C GLN A 57 -4.45 -16.89 5.45
N PHE A 58 -4.04 -15.87 6.21
CA PHE A 58 -4.30 -15.74 7.63
C PHE A 58 -5.18 -14.50 7.87
N GLY A 59 -6.46 -14.58 7.48
CA GLY A 59 -7.36 -13.42 7.36
C GLY A 59 -7.59 -12.55 8.60
N GLU A 60 -7.21 -13.01 9.79
CA GLU A 60 -7.26 -12.21 11.03
C GLU A 60 -5.87 -11.73 11.50
N ALA A 61 -4.79 -12.13 10.81
CA ALA A 61 -3.44 -11.80 11.23
C ALA A 61 -3.09 -10.33 10.95
N SER A 62 -2.49 -9.71 11.95
CA SER A 62 -1.89 -8.39 11.87
C SER A 62 -0.49 -8.48 11.22
N VAL A 63 -0.31 -7.78 10.10
CA VAL A 63 0.95 -7.77 9.33
C VAL A 63 1.51 -6.35 9.28
N ALA A 64 2.75 -6.18 9.72
CA ALA A 64 3.52 -4.96 9.55
C ALA A 64 4.60 -5.15 8.47
N VAL A 65 4.77 -4.15 7.61
CA VAL A 65 5.92 -4.04 6.70
C VAL A 65 6.69 -2.79 7.08
N LEU A 66 7.94 -2.98 7.50
CA LEU A 66 8.85 -1.92 7.90
C LEU A 66 9.87 -1.70 6.79
N GLU A 67 9.98 -0.46 6.32
CA GLU A 67 10.98 -0.07 5.33
C GLU A 67 11.74 1.15 5.83
N LYS A 68 13.07 1.18 5.59
CA LYS A 68 13.93 2.26 6.09
C LYS A 68 13.47 3.64 5.60
N GLY A 69 12.93 3.72 4.38
CA GLY A 69 12.74 4.98 3.67
C GLY A 69 14.06 5.73 3.46
N TRP A 70 14.12 6.55 2.41
CA TRP A 70 15.17 7.56 2.24
C TRP A 70 14.57 8.74 1.49
#